data_AF-A0A9E5NFP7-F1
#
_entry.id   AF-A0A9E5NFP7-F1
#
_cell.length_a   1.000
_cell.length_b   1.000
_cell.length_c   1.000
_cell.angle_alpha   90.00
_cell.angle_beta   90.00
_cell.angle_gamma   90.00
#
_symmetry.space_group_name_H-M   'P 1'
#
loop_
_entity.id
_entity.type
_entity.pdbx_description
1 polymer ?
#
loop_
_entity_poly.entity_id
_entity_poly.type
_entity_poly.pdbx_seq_one_letter_code
_entity_poly.pdbx_strand_id
1 'polypeptide(L)'
;MEALEELREKVLPVLLPWGVKRIALFGSTVRGQDGPGSDIDILVDLKEPEDRPAIGLKWFALEEELSRLLGREVELVSGDALSPYIRPYVEEDMVVLFEEG
;
A
#
# COMPACT_ATOMS: atom_id res chain seq x y z
N MET A 1 9.95 -6.60 -13.46
CA MET A 1 8.63 -6.58 -14.13
C MET A 1 7.74 -7.69 -13.58
N GLU A 2 8.19 -8.94 -13.50
CA GLU A 2 7.41 -10.07 -12.93
C GLU A 2 7.06 -9.88 -11.43
N ALA A 3 8.02 -9.47 -10.59
CA ALA A 3 7.77 -9.24 -9.17
C ALA A 3 6.74 -8.14 -8.85
N LEU A 4 6.68 -7.08 -9.67
CA LEU A 4 5.71 -6.00 -9.48
C LEU A 4 4.29 -6.47 -9.83
N GLU A 5 4.17 -7.26 -10.89
CA GLU A 5 2.88 -7.83 -11.29
C GLU A 5 2.39 -8.83 -10.24
N GLU A 6 3.27 -9.67 -9.69
CA GLU A 6 2.92 -10.58 -8.60
C GLU A 6 2.41 -9.81 -7.35
N LEU A 7 3.10 -8.72 -6.96
CA LEU A 7 2.64 -7.86 -5.88
C LEU A 7 1.27 -7.27 -6.19
N ARG A 8 1.06 -6.80 -7.41
CA ARG A 8 -0.24 -6.26 -7.85
C ARG A 8 -1.35 -7.29 -7.75
N GLU A 9 -1.15 -8.50 -8.28
CA GLU A 9 -2.13 -9.58 -8.27
C GLU A 9 -2.52 -10.02 -6.86
N LYS A 10 -1.58 -9.94 -5.90
CA LYS A 10 -1.81 -10.30 -4.49
C LYS A 10 -2.42 -9.16 -3.67
N VAL A 11 -1.96 -7.93 -3.87
CA VAL A 11 -2.34 -6.76 -3.04
C VAL A 11 -3.73 -6.24 -3.43
N LEU A 12 -4.02 -6.10 -4.73
CA LEU A 12 -5.26 -5.45 -5.16
C LEU A 12 -6.52 -6.17 -4.65
N PRO A 13 -6.66 -7.50 -4.72
CA PRO A 13 -7.87 -8.18 -4.23
C PRO A 13 -8.13 -7.98 -2.74
N VAL A 14 -7.08 -7.79 -1.94
CA VAL A 14 -7.19 -7.57 -0.49
C VAL A 14 -7.61 -6.14 -0.17
N LEU A 15 -7.06 -5.15 -0.89
CA LEU A 15 -7.27 -3.73 -0.58
C LEU A 15 -8.48 -3.10 -1.30
N LEU A 16 -8.80 -3.51 -2.53
CA LEU A 16 -9.93 -2.94 -3.30
C LEU A 16 -11.28 -2.98 -2.56
N PRO A 17 -11.65 -4.06 -1.83
CA PRO A 17 -12.91 -4.11 -1.08
C PRO A 17 -13.06 -3.04 0.02
N TRP A 18 -11.96 -2.38 0.42
CA TRP A 18 -11.94 -1.35 1.47
C TRP A 18 -12.20 0.06 0.97
N GLY A 19 -12.58 0.23 -0.30
CA GLY A 19 -12.88 1.54 -0.87
C GLY A 19 -11.64 2.42 -0.90
N VAL A 20 -10.71 2.06 -1.78
CA VAL A 20 -9.44 2.77 -2.01
C VAL A 20 -9.55 3.64 -3.27
N LYS A 21 -8.95 4.82 -3.24
CA LYS A 21 -8.75 5.71 -4.40
C LYS A 21 -7.43 5.39 -5.09
N ARG A 22 -6.38 5.07 -4.33
CA ARG A 22 -5.04 4.76 -4.85
C ARG A 22 -4.33 3.74 -3.99
N ILE A 23 -3.57 2.86 -4.65
CA ILE A 23 -2.63 1.93 -4.04
C ILE A 23 -1.30 2.10 -4.77
N ALA A 24 -0.24 2.38 -4.04
CA ALA A 24 1.11 2.50 -4.60
C ALA A 24 2.14 1.84 -3.68
N LEU A 25 3.15 1.20 -4.28
CA LEU A 25 4.36 0.81 -3.56
C LEU A 25 5.27 2.02 -3.46
N PHE A 26 5.98 2.18 -2.36
CA PHE A 26 6.99 3.23 -2.21
C PHE A 26 8.17 2.73 -1.38
N GLY A 27 9.06 3.63 -0.97
CA GLY A 27 10.14 3.28 -0.05
C GLY A 27 11.24 2.40 -0.66
N SER A 28 11.88 1.58 0.16
CA SER A 28 12.99 0.73 -0.27
C SER A 28 12.57 -0.31 -1.31
N THR A 29 11.29 -0.70 -1.30
CA THR A 29 10.69 -1.67 -2.23
C THR A 29 10.81 -1.23 -3.67
N VAL A 30 10.62 0.06 -3.95
CA VAL A 30 10.73 0.60 -5.31
C VAL A 30 12.19 0.90 -5.67
N ARG A 31 13.01 1.31 -4.71
CA ARG A 31 14.40 1.74 -4.96
C ARG A 31 15.38 0.59 -5.23
N GLY A 32 14.92 -0.67 -5.18
CA GLY A 32 15.76 -1.86 -5.42
C GLY A 32 16.86 -2.06 -4.37
N GLN A 33 16.72 -1.39 -3.21
CA GLN A 33 17.60 -1.52 -2.05
C GLN A 33 17.05 -2.50 -1.02
N ASP A 34 15.95 -3.18 -1.35
CA ASP A 34 15.33 -4.20 -0.53
C ASP A 34 16.28 -5.38 -0.29
N GLY A 35 16.76 -5.50 0.93
CA GLY A 35 17.38 -6.72 1.43
C GLY A 35 16.32 -7.74 1.88
N PRO A 36 16.71 -9.00 2.18
CA PRO A 36 15.79 -10.08 2.55
C PRO A 36 14.94 -9.85 3.82
N GLY A 37 15.20 -8.79 4.58
CA GLY A 37 14.47 -8.43 5.81
C GLY A 37 13.92 -7.01 5.79
N SER A 38 13.74 -6.41 4.60
CA SER A 38 13.04 -5.13 4.47
C SER A 38 11.53 -5.35 4.40
N ASP A 39 10.79 -4.36 4.85
CA ASP A 39 9.32 -4.36 4.79
C ASP A 39 8.85 -3.95 3.38
N ILE A 40 7.59 -4.22 3.07
CA ILE A 40 6.92 -3.75 1.86
C ILE A 40 6.03 -2.58 2.22
N ASP A 41 6.45 -1.38 1.83
CA ASP A 41 5.72 -0.14 2.09
C ASP A 41 4.62 0.09 1.05
N ILE A 42 3.37 0.14 1.49
CA ILE A 42 2.21 0.36 0.61
C ILE A 42 1.45 1.60 1.04
N LEU A 43 1.42 2.59 0.15
CA LEU A 43 0.61 3.79 0.30
C LEU A 43 -0.82 3.48 -0.14
N VAL A 44 -1.77 3.78 0.72
CA VAL A 44 -3.20 3.64 0.45
C VAL A 44 -3.90 4.96 0.67
N ASP A 45 -4.43 5.56 -0.39
CA ASP A 45 -5.36 6.67 -0.29
C ASP A 45 -6.78 6.09 -0.27
N LEU A 46 -7.53 6.35 0.80
CA LEU A 46 -8.87 5.81 1.01
C LEU A 46 -9.94 6.75 0.43
N LYS A 47 -11.09 6.17 0.09
CA LYS A 47 -12.29 6.95 -0.21
C LYS A 47 -12.81 7.67 1.03
N GLU A 48 -13.72 8.62 0.80
CA GLU A 48 -14.43 9.27 1.89
C GLU A 48 -15.12 8.22 2.77
N PRO A 49 -15.25 8.42 4.09
CA PRO A 49 -15.83 7.44 5.00
C PRO A 49 -17.22 6.94 4.60
N GLU A 50 -18.01 7.74 3.88
CA GLU A 50 -19.36 7.39 3.41
C GLU A 50 -19.35 6.39 2.25
N ASP A 51 -18.26 6.33 1.48
CA ASP A 51 -18.11 5.50 0.27
C ASP A 51 -17.29 4.23 0.50
N ARG A 52 -17.02 3.88 1.77
CA ARG A 52 -16.21 2.70 2.11
C ARG A 52 -16.58 2.06 3.45
N PRO A 53 -16.20 0.79 3.67
CA PRO A 53 -16.32 0.17 4.99
C PRO A 53 -15.44 0.86 6.04
N ALA A 54 -15.91 0.87 7.30
CA ALA A 54 -15.10 1.30 8.43
C ALA A 54 -13.88 0.38 8.60
N ILE A 55 -12.68 0.97 8.53
CA ILE A 55 -11.41 0.25 8.59
C ILE A 55 -10.91 0.09 10.03
N GLY A 56 -10.76 1.19 10.78
CA GLY A 56 -10.37 1.17 12.21
C GLY A 56 -9.23 0.20 12.50
N LEU A 57 -9.41 -0.66 13.51
CA LEU A 57 -8.43 -1.68 13.91
C LEU A 57 -8.20 -2.76 12.84
N LYS A 58 -9.06 -2.88 11.82
CA LYS A 58 -8.86 -3.82 10.72
C LYS A 58 -7.69 -3.44 9.81
N TRP A 59 -7.19 -2.20 9.91
CA TRP A 59 -5.95 -1.79 9.24
C TRP A 59 -4.79 -2.74 9.55
N PHE A 60 -4.57 -3.02 10.84
CA PHE A 60 -3.52 -3.95 11.29
C PHE A 60 -3.77 -5.39 10.85
N ALA A 61 -5.05 -5.80 10.73
CA ALA A 61 -5.39 -7.11 10.21
C ALA A 61 -5.08 -7.24 8.71
N LEU A 62 -5.22 -6.14 7.94
CA LEU A 62 -4.84 -6.11 6.52
C LEU A 62 -3.33 -6.16 6.34
N GLU A 63 -2.57 -5.45 7.18
CA GLU A 63 -1.11 -5.56 7.24
C GLU A 63 -0.68 -7.02 7.50
N GLU A 64 -1.28 -7.68 8.49
CA GLU A 64 -0.98 -9.08 8.82
C GLU A 64 -1.36 -10.03 7.68
N GLU A 65 -2.54 -9.84 7.06
CA GLU A 65 -3.02 -10.66 5.94
C GLU A 65 -2.09 -10.53 4.72
N LEU A 66 -1.77 -9.29 4.32
CA LEU A 66 -0.83 -9.02 3.24
C LEU A 66 0.55 -9.57 3.55
N SER A 67 1.01 -9.43 4.80
CA SER A 67 2.32 -9.95 5.20
C SER A 67 2.41 -11.47 5.04
N ARG A 68 1.35 -12.19 5.44
CA ARG A 68 1.25 -13.65 5.25
C ARG A 68 1.20 -14.03 3.78
N LEU A 69 0.47 -13.27 2.96
CA LEU A 69 0.30 -13.54 1.53
C LEU A 69 1.59 -13.30 0.74
N LEU A 70 2.37 -12.29 1.14
CA LEU A 70 3.62 -11.89 0.48
C LEU A 70 4.85 -12.58 1.08
N GLY A 71 4.73 -13.18 2.26
CA GLY A 71 5.84 -13.83 2.96
C GLY A 71 6.90 -12.85 3.48
N ARG A 72 6.55 -11.57 3.56
CA ARG A 72 7.37 -10.44 4.04
C ARG A 72 6.49 -9.51 4.86
N GLU A 73 7.07 -8.78 5.79
CA GLU A 73 6.34 -7.77 6.55
C GLU A 73 5.85 -6.64 5.62
N VAL A 74 4.63 -6.17 5.87
CA VAL A 74 3.94 -5.15 5.07
C VAL A 74 3.54 -4.00 6.00
N GLU A 75 3.98 -2.79 5.67
CA GLU A 75 3.54 -1.57 6.33
C GLU A 75 2.53 -0.85 5.43
N LEU A 76 1.30 -0.68 5.92
CA LEU A 76 0.29 0.11 5.22
C LEU A 76 0.36 1.55 5.75
N VAL A 77 0.52 2.49 4.83
CA VAL A 77 0.52 3.92 5.14
C VAL A 77 -0.71 4.59 4.54
N SER A 78 -1.53 5.22 5.38
CA SER A 78 -2.65 6.04 4.91
C SER A 78 -2.11 7.34 4.34
N GLY A 79 -2.44 7.63 3.08
CA GLY A 79 -2.03 8.89 2.46
C GLY A 79 -2.60 10.12 3.15
N ASP A 80 -3.76 10.02 3.81
CA ASP A 80 -4.33 11.11 4.61
C ASP A 80 -3.53 11.39 5.89
N ALA A 81 -2.79 10.40 6.38
CA ALA A 81 -1.94 10.53 7.55
C ALA A 81 -0.52 11.06 7.22
N LEU A 82 -0.16 11.14 5.94
CA LEU A 82 1.13 11.68 5.53
C LEU A 82 1.20 13.18 5.76
N SER A 83 2.30 13.61 6.38
CA SER A 83 2.64 15.03 6.46
C SER A 83 2.70 15.64 5.06
N PRO A 84 2.12 16.83 4.82
CA PRO A 84 2.22 17.53 3.53
C PRO A 84 3.65 17.79 3.08
N TYR A 85 4.60 17.84 4.02
CA TYR A 85 6.02 18.00 3.71
C TYR A 85 6.68 16.69 3.27
N ILE A 86 6.12 15.53 3.61
CA ILE A 86 6.66 14.21 3.27
C ILE A 86 6.01 13.65 2.01
N ARG A 87 4.72 13.92 1.80
CA ARG A 87 3.94 13.43 0.64
C ARG A 87 4.66 13.63 -0.70
N PRO A 88 5.26 14.79 -1.04
CA PRO A 88 5.94 14.97 -2.32
C PRO A 88 7.09 13.98 -2.54
N TYR A 89 7.85 13.66 -1.48
CA TYR A 89 8.96 12.72 -1.55
C TYR A 89 8.49 11.27 -1.71
N VAL A 90 7.34 10.93 -1.14
CA VAL A 90 6.71 9.61 -1.32
C VAL A 90 6.17 9.48 -2.74
N GLU A 91 5.51 10.51 -3.25
CA GLU A 91 4.90 10.51 -4.59
C GLU A 91 5.94 10.51 -5.72
N GLU A 92 7.13 11.07 -5.52
CA GLU A 92 8.22 11.05 -6.52
C GLU A 92 8.76 9.64 -6.77
N ASP A 93 8.80 8.79 -5.73
CA ASP A 93 9.42 7.47 -5.76
C ASP A 93 8.42 6.31 -5.70
N MET A 94 7.12 6.58 -5.88
CA MET A 94 6.10 5.53 -5.83
C MET A 94 5.86 4.85 -7.17
N VAL A 95 5.46 3.59 -7.11
CA VAL A 95 4.92 2.84 -8.25
C VAL A 95 3.45 2.56 -7.99
N VAL A 96 2.60 3.17 -8.80
CA VAL A 96 1.15 3.04 -8.68
C VAL A 96 0.71 1.65 -9.18
N LEU A 97 0.05 0.89 -8.30
CA LEU A 97 -0.57 -0.40 -8.62
C LEU A 97 -2.02 -0.24 -9.09
N PHE A 98 -2.71 0.75 -8.53
CA PHE A 98 -4.09 1.10 -8.83
C PHE A 98 -4.35 2.57 -8.51
N GLU A 99 -5.11 3.24 -9.36
CA GLU A 99 -5.63 4.58 -9.14
C GLU A 99 -7.01 4.68 -9.81
N GLU A 100 -7.99 5.18 -9.06
CA GLU A 100 -9.33 5.46 -9.55
C GLU A 100 -9.30 6.77 -10.36
N GLY A 101 -9.82 6.72 -11.60
CA GLY A 101 -9.85 7.85 -12.53
C GLY A 101 -11.14 8.66 -12.51
#